data_AF-A0A162MTS2-F1
#
_entry.id   AF-A0A162MTS2-F1
#
_cell.length_a   1.000
_cell.length_b   1.000
_cell.length_c   1.000
_cell.angle_alpha   90.00
_cell.angle_beta   90.00
_cell.angle_gamma   90.00
#
_symmetry.space_group_name_H-M   'P 1'
#
loop_
_entity.id
_entity.type
_entity.pdbx_description
1 polymer ?
#
loop_
_entity_poly.entity_id
_entity_poly.type
_entity_poly.pdbx_seq_one_letter_code
_entity_poly.pdbx_strand_id
1 'polypeptide(L)'
;MLRRNLEGLLSKCYRYGALRGVELGIYIKYMESGQFLSYESENFSYQSTILEQKRLPGSKNYSPSHLALGIAKKLQGTSAKTATAPAASPKPTTEPI
;
A
#
# COMPACT_ATOMS: atom_id res chain seq x y z
N MET A 1 -8.54 -11.39 -5.72
CA MET A 1 -9.11 -10.24 -4.96
C MET A 1 -8.43 -10.00 -3.61
N LEU A 2 -8.18 -11.04 -2.81
CA LEU A 2 -7.64 -10.91 -1.44
C LEU A 2 -6.32 -10.11 -1.34
N ARG A 3 -5.35 -10.34 -2.25
CA ARG A 3 -4.07 -9.60 -2.25
C ARG A 3 -4.24 -8.08 -2.43
N ARG A 4 -5.15 -7.66 -3.32
CA ARG A 4 -5.42 -6.23 -3.59
C ARG A 4 -6.09 -5.53 -2.41
N ASN A 5 -7.00 -6.24 -1.73
CA ASN A 5 -7.65 -5.72 -0.52
C ASN A 5 -6.64 -5.58 0.62
N LEU A 6 -5.74 -6.56 0.77
CA LEU A 6 -4.67 -6.50 1.75
C LEU A 6 -3.70 -5.35 1.48
N GLU A 7 -3.27 -5.15 0.22
CA GLU A 7 -2.47 -3.98 -0.16
C GLU A 7 -3.17 -2.66 0.18
N GLY A 8 -4.46 -2.56 -0.13
CA GLY A 8 -5.26 -1.38 0.19
C GLY A 8 -5.38 -1.13 1.69
N LEU A 9 -5.53 -2.18 2.49
CA LEU A 9 -5.54 -2.11 3.95
C LEU A 9 -4.18 -1.61 4.47
N LEU A 10 -3.08 -2.28 4.10
CA LEU A 10 -1.73 -1.92 4.53
C LEU A 10 -1.36 -0.48 4.15
N SER A 11 -1.76 -0.03 2.95
CA SER A 11 -1.56 1.36 2.53
C SER A 11 -2.30 2.37 3.41
N LYS A 12 -3.53 2.06 3.84
CA LYS A 12 -4.25 2.90 4.81
C LYS A 12 -3.55 2.89 6.16
N CYS A 13 -3.14 1.73 6.66
CA CYS A 13 -2.44 1.62 7.94
C CYS A 13 -1.15 2.43 7.96
N TYR A 14 -0.37 2.37 6.87
CA TYR A 14 0.81 3.21 6.68
C TYR A 14 0.49 4.71 6.80
N ARG A 15 -0.56 5.18 6.10
CA ARG A 15 -0.95 6.60 6.13
C ARG A 15 -1.48 7.04 7.49
N TYR A 16 -2.28 6.20 8.16
CA TYR A 16 -2.82 6.50 9.48
C TYR A 16 -1.76 6.45 10.59
N GLY A 17 -0.86 5.47 10.53
CA GLY A 17 0.24 5.33 11.49
C GLY A 17 1.29 6.45 11.38
N ALA A 18 1.30 7.22 10.29
CA ALA A 18 2.15 8.40 10.13
C ALA A 18 1.55 9.66 10.78
N LEU A 19 0.30 9.63 11.24
CA LEU A 19 -0.31 10.76 11.94
C LEU A 19 0.31 10.90 13.35
N ARG A 20 0.55 12.15 13.78
CA ARG A 20 1.14 12.40 15.10
C ARG A 20 0.24 11.89 16.22
N GLY A 21 0.84 11.21 17.18
CA GLY A 21 0.13 10.68 18.36
C GLY A 21 -0.69 9.42 18.10
N VAL A 22 -0.52 8.77 16.94
CA VAL A 22 -1.20 7.51 16.62
C VAL A 22 -0.23 6.34 16.77
N GLU A 23 -0.64 5.36 17.60
CA GLU A 23 -0.08 4.02 17.61
C GLU A 23 -1.10 3.07 16.97
N LEU A 24 -0.67 2.28 15.97
CA LEU A 24 -1.54 1.38 15.22
C LEU A 24 -0.90 0.00 15.07
N GLY A 25 -1.65 -1.02 15.49
CA GLY A 25 -1.34 -2.43 15.27
C GLY A 25 -2.52 -3.13 14.61
N ILE A 26 -2.27 -3.96 13.61
CA ILE A 26 -3.26 -4.84 12.98
C ILE A 26 -2.74 -6.27 12.98
N TYR A 27 -3.60 -7.19 13.39
CA TYR A 27 -3.31 -8.61 13.47
C TYR A 27 -4.45 -9.40 12.83
N ILE A 28 -4.12 -10.23 11.85
CA ILE A 28 -5.10 -11.02 11.09
C ILE A 28 -4.66 -12.49 11.14
N LYS A 29 -5.49 -13.33 11.74
CA LYS A 29 -5.34 -14.80 11.70
C LYS A 29 -6.36 -15.38 10.74
N TYR A 30 -5.89 -16.02 9.68
CA TYR A 30 -6.73 -16.76 8.75
C TYR A 30 -6.97 -18.16 9.31
N MET A 31 -8.16 -18.39 9.87
CA MET A 31 -8.46 -19.65 10.58
C MET A 31 -8.32 -20.89 9.70
N GLU A 32 -8.70 -20.79 8.43
CA GLU A 32 -8.67 -21.92 7.47
C GLU A 32 -7.25 -22.34 7.08
N SER A 33 -6.33 -21.39 6.95
CA SER A 33 -4.96 -21.65 6.50
C SER A 33 -3.92 -21.61 7.62
N GLY A 34 -4.32 -21.23 8.83
CA GLY A 34 -3.43 -20.96 9.95
C GLY A 34 -2.48 -19.79 9.72
N GLN A 35 -2.59 -19.07 8.59
CA GLN A 35 -1.69 -17.97 8.26
C GLN A 35 -1.93 -16.78 9.18
N PHE A 36 -0.84 -16.13 9.54
CA PHE A 36 -0.87 -14.95 10.38
C PHE A 36 -0.25 -13.76 9.64
N LEU A 37 -0.88 -12.60 9.80
CA LEU A 37 -0.39 -11.34 9.27
C LEU A 37 -0.39 -10.29 10.37
N SER A 38 0.71 -9.54 10.48
CA SER A 38 0.80 -8.38 11.36
C SER A 38 1.25 -7.13 10.61
N TYR A 39 0.76 -5.98 11.06
CA TYR A 39 1.28 -4.66 10.72
C TYR A 39 1.38 -3.83 11.99
N GLU A 40 2.50 -3.15 12.20
CA GLU A 40 2.71 -2.27 13.36
C GLU A 40 3.28 -0.93 12.86
N SER A 41 2.79 0.19 13.41
CA SER A 41 3.37 1.51 13.16
C SER A 41 4.74 1.67 13.84
N GLU A 42 5.55 2.63 13.41
CA GLU A 42 6.93 2.83 13.93
C GLU A 42 7.01 2.99 15.45
N ASN A 43 6.03 3.67 16.06
CA ASN A 43 6.01 3.93 17.50
C ASN A 43 5.08 2.97 18.27
N PHE A 44 4.68 1.86 17.68
CA PHE A 44 3.76 0.93 18.32
C PHE A 44 4.45 0.22 19.50
N SER A 45 3.97 0.50 20.71
CA SER A 45 4.59 -0.01 21.95
C SER A 45 3.81 -1.17 22.60
N TYR A 46 2.62 -1.50 22.09
CA TYR A 46 1.74 -2.48 22.72
C TYR A 46 2.21 -3.93 22.48
N GLN A 47 2.85 -4.52 23.48
CA GLN A 47 3.46 -5.84 23.42
C GLN A 47 2.75 -6.81 24.36
N SER A 48 1.54 -7.26 24.03
CA SER A 48 0.97 -8.40 24.74
C SER A 48 0.30 -9.41 23.80
N THR A 49 0.50 -10.69 24.17
CA THR A 49 -0.11 -11.93 23.66
C THR A 49 0.18 -12.33 22.20
N ILE A 50 0.58 -11.40 21.33
CA ILE A 50 0.63 -11.65 19.88
C ILE A 50 2.04 -12.03 19.37
N LEU A 51 3.05 -11.87 20.22
CA LEU A 51 4.47 -12.18 19.96
C LEU A 51 4.68 -13.64 19.51
N GLU A 52 3.95 -14.58 20.10
CA GLU A 52 4.06 -16.00 19.75
C GLU A 52 3.54 -16.27 18.34
N GLN A 53 2.41 -15.65 17.96
CA GLN A 53 1.85 -15.80 16.62
C GLN A 53 2.78 -15.22 15.55
N LYS A 54 3.45 -14.09 15.81
CA LYS A 54 4.41 -13.47 14.88
C LYS A 54 5.63 -14.33 14.57
N ARG A 55 6.00 -15.23 15.49
CA ARG A 55 7.16 -16.14 15.38
C ARG A 55 6.82 -17.44 14.65
N LEU A 56 5.55 -17.71 14.36
CA LEU A 56 5.15 -18.94 13.68
C LEU A 56 5.63 -18.95 12.22
N PRO A 57 6.08 -20.11 11.71
CA PRO A 57 6.41 -20.29 10.31
C PRO A 57 5.23 -19.91 9.40
N GLY A 58 5.48 -19.08 8.38
CA GLY A 58 4.45 -18.61 7.46
C GLY A 58 3.76 -17.30 7.87
N SER A 59 4.12 -16.72 9.02
CA SER A 59 3.66 -15.39 9.42
C SER A 59 4.25 -14.29 8.54
N LYS A 60 3.41 -13.32 8.16
CA LYS A 60 3.83 -12.15 7.37
C LYS A 60 3.78 -10.91 8.25
N ASN A 61 4.94 -10.37 8.58
CA ASN A 61 5.08 -9.22 9.46
C ASN A 61 5.47 -7.98 8.64
N TYR A 62 4.58 -6.99 8.60
CA TYR A 62 4.77 -5.73 7.88
C TYR A 62 5.13 -4.61 8.85
N SER A 63 5.99 -3.71 8.39
CA SER A 63 6.35 -2.48 9.09
C SER A 63 6.25 -1.32 8.10
N PRO A 64 6.26 -0.05 8.56
CA PRO A 64 6.17 1.09 7.68
C PRO A 64 7.32 1.13 6.67
N SER A 65 8.53 0.71 7.08
CA SER A 65 9.71 0.60 6.21
C SER A 65 9.52 -0.41 5.07
N HIS A 66 8.87 -1.56 5.34
CA HIS A 66 8.54 -2.54 4.30
C HIS A 66 7.56 -1.97 3.25
N LEU A 67 6.62 -1.15 3.69
CA LEU A 67 5.59 -0.58 2.82
C LEU A 67 6.08 0.64 2.05
N ALA A 68 6.95 1.47 2.64
CA ALA A 68 7.51 2.66 2.01
C ALA A 68 8.23 2.33 0.69
N LEU A 69 9.00 1.24 0.65
CA LEU A 69 9.67 0.77 -0.57
C LEU A 69 8.69 0.32 -1.65
N GLY A 70 7.58 -0.33 -1.24
CA GLY A 70 6.52 -0.76 -2.16
C GLY A 70 5.73 0.41 -2.75
N ILE A 71 5.44 1.43 -1.94
CA ILE A 71 4.73 2.64 -2.36
C ILE A 71 5.62 3.49 -3.28
N ALA A 72 6.89 3.67 -2.94
CA ALA A 72 7.86 4.41 -3.75
C ALA A 72 8.03 3.80 -5.16
N LYS A 73 8.14 2.47 -5.26
CA LYS A 73 8.20 1.77 -6.55
C LYS A 73 6.92 1.98 -7.40
N LYS A 74 5.74 2.06 -6.77
CA LYS A 74 4.46 2.25 -7.46
C LYS A 74 4.27 3.69 -7.97
N LEU A 75 4.82 4.68 -7.26
CA LEU A 75 4.87 6.08 -7.69
C LEU A 75 5.81 6.29 -8.88
N GLN A 76 6.95 5.60 -8.93
CA GLN A 76 7.88 5.69 -10.08
C GLN A 76 7.32 5.02 -11.34
N GLY A 77 6.54 3.93 -11.21
CA GLY A 77 5.92 3.25 -12.35
C GLY A 77 4.70 3.96 -12.95
N THR A 78 4.11 4.92 -12.25
CA THR A 78 2.93 5.68 -12.72
C THR A 78 3.27 6.97 -13.46
N SER A 79 4.50 7.48 -13.32
CA SER A 79 4.96 8.69 -14.05
C SER A 79 5.36 8.43 -15.51
N ALA A 80 5.43 7.18 -15.97
CA ALA A 80 5.94 6.83 -17.30
C ALA A 80 4.85 6.64 -18.38
N LYS A 81 3.56 6.83 -18.08
CA LYS A 81 2.47 6.48 -19.02
C LYS A 81 1.57 7.64 -19.47
N THR A 82 2.00 8.89 -19.32
CA THR A 82 1.24 10.06 -19.78
C THR A 82 2.12 11.07 -20.50
N ALA A 83 2.82 10.64 -21.55
CA ALA A 83 3.50 11.56 -22.47
C ALA A 83 3.58 10.99 -23.88
N THR A 84 2.44 10.72 -24.51
CA THR A 84 2.38 10.68 -25.98
C THR A 84 0.94 10.84 -26.45
N ALA A 85 0.54 12.08 -26.70
CA ALA A 85 -0.52 12.39 -27.66
C ALA A 85 0.13 13.31 -28.71
N PRO A 86 0.16 12.95 -30.00
CA PRO A 86 0.67 13.84 -31.03
C PRO A 86 -0.32 14.98 -31.23
N ALA A 87 0.18 16.22 -31.23
CA ALA A 87 -0.57 17.40 -31.59
C ALA A 87 -1.00 17.32 -33.06
N ALA A 88 -2.30 17.19 -33.32
CA ALA A 88 -2.86 17.37 -34.65
C ALA A 88 -3.02 18.87 -34.93
N SER A 89 -2.27 19.38 -35.90
CA SER A 89 -2.39 20.76 -36.40
C SER A 89 -3.76 21.02 -37.03
N PRO A 90 -4.42 22.16 -36.79
CA PRO A 90 -5.68 22.47 -37.45
C PRO A 90 -5.42 22.97 -38.89
N LYS A 91 -6.13 22.37 -39.86
CA LYS A 91 -6.20 22.85 -41.25
C LYS A 91 -7.17 24.04 -41.33
N PRO A 92 -6.86 25.14 -42.03
CA PRO A 92 -7.82 26.22 -42.22
C PRO A 92 -8.92 25.80 -43.22
N THR A 93 -10.18 26.09 -42.86
CA THR A 93 -11.37 25.85 -43.67
C THR A 93 -11.61 27.07 -44.56
N THR A 94 -11.67 26.87 -45.87
CA THR A 94 -12.08 27.88 -46.85
C THR A 94 -13.61 27.84 -46.97
N GLU A 95 -14.30 28.94 -46.65
CA GLU A 95 -15.72 29.14 -46.98
C GLU A 95 -15.89 29.49 -48.47
N PRO A 96 -16.94 29.00 -49.16
CA PRO A 96 -17.29 29.50 -50.49
C PRO A 96 -18.31 30.65 -50.39
N ILE A 97 -18.16 31.63 -51.28
CA ILE A 97 -19.18 32.64 -51.65
C ILE A 97 -19.98 32.09 -52.82
#